data_AF-X1EWK6-F1
#
_entry.id   AF-X1EWK6-F1
#
_cell.length_a   1.000
_cell.length_b   1.000
_cell.length_c   1.000
_cell.angle_alpha   90.00
_cell.angle_beta   90.00
_cell.angle_gamma   90.00
#
_symmetry.space_group_name_H-M   'P 1'
#
loop_
_entity.id
_entity.type
_entity.pdbx_description
1 polymer ?
#
loop_
_entity_poly.entity_id
_entity_poly.type
_entity_poly.pdbx_seq_one_letter_code
_entity_poly.pdbx_strand_id
1 'polypeptide(L)'
;VEVLCSKAAAETAKKVIAQVNEQMPRVLGDSFIHISRIDKIVEVSEPLPELKKKPFSDVEKKMGGYIADLIDDGSTLQLGIGGIPDAVLAALKDRQDLGIHTEMV
;
A
#
# COMPACT_ATOMS: atom_id res chain seq x y z
N VAL A 1 -2.24 -0.78 7.70
CA VAL A 1 -2.84 -0.22 6.48
C VAL A 1 -3.09 1.24 6.74
N GLU A 2 -2.29 2.10 6.13
CA GLU A 2 -2.54 3.54 6.15
C GLU A 2 -3.72 3.85 5.23
N VAL A 3 -4.67 4.66 5.69
CA VAL A 3 -5.83 5.12 4.89
C VAL A 3 -5.71 6.61 4.55
N LEU A 4 -4.48 7.15 4.66
CA LEU A 4 -4.14 8.56 4.55
C LEU A 4 -5.14 9.41 5.35
N CYS A 5 -5.58 10.54 4.81
CA CYS A 5 -6.59 11.41 5.41
C CYS A 5 -8.04 11.01 5.08
N SER A 6 -8.28 9.93 4.33
CA SER A 6 -9.62 9.62 3.80
C SER A 6 -10.67 9.39 4.89
N LYS A 7 -10.32 8.66 5.95
CA LYS A 7 -11.22 8.42 7.07
C LYS A 7 -11.47 9.68 7.90
N ALA A 8 -10.41 10.43 8.25
CA ALA A 8 -10.56 11.69 8.96
C ALA A 8 -11.43 12.70 8.18
N ALA A 9 -11.29 12.74 6.85
CA ALA A 9 -12.14 13.54 5.98
C ALA A 9 -13.59 13.06 6.02
N ALA A 10 -13.85 11.76 5.89
CA ALA A 10 -15.21 11.21 5.95
C ALA A 10 -15.88 11.42 7.33
N GLU A 11 -15.12 11.39 8.42
CA GLU A 11 -15.65 11.60 9.77
C GLU A 11 -16.03 13.06 10.05
N THR A 12 -15.35 14.01 9.41
CA THR A 12 -15.54 15.45 9.65
C THR A 12 -16.38 16.15 8.58
N ALA A 13 -16.54 15.54 7.41
CA ALA A 13 -17.32 16.11 6.32
C ALA A 13 -18.79 16.31 6.72
N LYS A 14 -19.37 17.42 6.26
CA LYS A 14 -20.83 17.68 6.38
C LYS A 14 -21.67 16.72 5.53
N LYS A 15 -21.07 16.19 4.45
CA LYS A 15 -21.68 15.26 3.51
C LYS A 15 -20.67 14.21 3.08
N VAL A 16 -21.07 12.94 3.15
CA VAL A 16 -20.28 11.78 2.70
C VAL A 16 -21.04 11.06 1.61
N ILE A 17 -20.42 10.97 0.42
CA ILE A 17 -20.95 10.21 -0.71
C ILE A 17 -20.02 9.03 -0.93
N ALA A 18 -20.56 7.81 -0.88
CA ALA A 18 -19.78 6.59 -1.08
C ALA A 18 -20.07 5.98 -2.45
N GLN A 19 -19.01 5.70 -3.22
CA GLN A 19 -19.07 4.79 -4.35
C GLN A 19 -18.79 3.37 -3.84
N VAL A 20 -19.82 2.53 -3.79
CA VAL A 20 -19.70 1.12 -3.37
C VAL A 20 -19.29 0.32 -4.60
N ASN A 21 -18.09 -0.27 -4.55
CA ASN A 21 -17.54 -1.09 -5.62
C ASN A 21 -17.28 -2.50 -5.08
N GLU A 22 -17.94 -3.53 -5.65
CA GLU A 22 -17.75 -4.93 -5.25
C GLU A 22 -16.33 -5.46 -5.52
N GLN A 23 -15.58 -4.81 -6.42
CA GLN A 23 -14.19 -5.14 -6.72
C GLN A 23 -13.18 -4.43 -5.79
N MET A 24 -13.64 -3.56 -4.86
CA MET A 24 -12.79 -2.93 -3.86
C MET A 24 -12.48 -3.93 -2.72
N PRO A 25 -11.20 -4.22 -2.41
CA PRO A 25 -10.87 -5.15 -1.34
C PRO A 25 -11.27 -4.60 0.03
N ARG A 26 -11.81 -5.48 0.88
CA ARG A 26 -12.09 -5.15 2.28
C ARG A 26 -10.83 -5.31 3.13
N VAL A 27 -10.07 -4.23 3.27
CA VAL A 27 -8.85 -4.19 4.09
C VAL A 27 -9.16 -3.99 5.59
N LEU A 28 -8.40 -4.67 6.45
CA LEU A 28 -8.47 -4.50 7.91
C LEU A 28 -7.74 -3.22 8.37
N GLY A 29 -7.97 -2.82 9.62
CA GLY A 29 -7.37 -1.64 10.23
C GLY A 29 -8.38 -0.51 10.42
N ASP A 30 -7.87 0.71 10.48
CA ASP A 30 -8.66 1.93 10.67
C ASP A 30 -9.32 2.39 9.36
N SER A 31 -10.05 1.49 8.70
CA SER A 31 -10.57 1.66 7.32
C SER A 31 -12.10 1.61 7.21
N PHE A 32 -12.79 1.27 8.30
CA PHE A 32 -14.24 1.07 8.27
C PHE A 32 -15.02 2.37 8.51
N ILE A 33 -16.11 2.53 7.75
CA ILE A 33 -17.10 3.58 7.94
C ILE A 33 -18.47 2.90 8.02
N HIS A 34 -19.22 3.15 9.10
CA HIS A 34 -20.57 2.62 9.26
C HIS A 34 -21.55 3.32 8.30
N ILE A 35 -22.51 2.58 7.72
CA ILE A 35 -23.47 3.12 6.74
C ILE A 35 -24.27 4.34 7.26
N SER A 36 -24.50 4.44 8.56
CA SER A 36 -25.17 5.60 9.17
C SER A 36 -24.38 6.92 9.05
N ARG A 37 -23.11 6.86 8.62
CA ARG A 37 -22.26 8.02 8.35
C ARG A 37 -22.27 8.42 6.86
N ILE A 38 -23.01 7.71 6.01
CA ILE A 38 -23.05 7.93 4.57
C ILE A 38 -24.37 8.61 4.19
N ASP A 39 -24.31 9.75 3.50
CA ASP A 39 -25.49 10.50 3.05
C ASP A 39 -26.06 9.98 1.73
N LYS A 40 -25.19 9.51 0.83
CA LYS A 40 -25.54 9.01 -0.51
C LYS A 40 -24.64 7.85 -0.91
N ILE A 41 -25.21 6.90 -1.64
CA ILE A 41 -24.53 5.72 -2.17
C ILE A 41 -24.72 5.68 -3.69
N VAL A 42 -23.65 5.37 -4.41
CA VAL A 42 -23.66 5.00 -5.83
C VAL A 42 -22.98 3.65 -5.96
N GLU A 43 -23.65 2.67 -6.56
CA GLU A 43 -23.12 1.32 -6.73
C GLU A 43 -22.49 1.15 -8.11
N VAL A 44 -21.32 0.52 -8.16
CA VAL A 44 -20.59 0.18 -9.38
C VAL A 44 -19.94 -1.21 -9.25
N SER A 45 -19.53 -1.78 -10.38
CA SER A 45 -18.61 -2.90 -10.42
C SER A 45 -17.58 -2.62 -11.52
N GLU A 46 -16.41 -2.14 -11.10
CA GLU A 46 -15.33 -1.77 -12.03
C GLU A 46 -13.96 -2.13 -11.45
N PRO A 47 -12.98 -2.51 -12.30
CA PRO A 47 -11.64 -2.82 -11.82
C PRO A 47 -10.96 -1.59 -11.23
N LEU A 48 -10.12 -1.81 -10.23
CA LEU A 48 -9.31 -0.75 -9.65
C LEU A 48 -8.17 -0.34 -10.60
N PRO A 49 -7.72 0.92 -10.56
CA PRO A 49 -6.55 1.35 -11.31
C PRO A 49 -5.31 0.55 -10.91
N GLU A 50 -4.60 0.01 -11.90
CA GLU A 50 -3.37 -0.74 -11.66
C GLU A 50 -2.13 0.08 -12.02
N LEU A 51 -1.14 0.08 -11.13
CA LEU A 51 0.20 0.53 -11.45
C LEU A 51 0.96 -0.61 -12.14
N LYS A 52 1.23 -0.46 -13.45
CA LYS A 52 1.97 -1.46 -14.22
C LYS A 52 3.39 -1.61 -13.70
N LYS A 53 3.72 -2.80 -13.19
CA LYS A 53 5.09 -3.14 -12.76
C LYS A 53 6.04 -3.11 -13.95
N LYS A 54 7.15 -2.39 -13.81
CA LYS A 54 8.26 -2.40 -14.78
C LYS A 54 9.41 -3.23 -14.20
N PRO A 55 10.13 -4.01 -15.02
CA PRO A 55 11.37 -4.62 -14.58
C PRO A 55 12.36 -3.54 -14.13
N PHE A 56 13.09 -3.81 -13.05
CA PHE A 56 14.22 -2.98 -12.67
C PHE A 56 15.44 -3.29 -13.55
N SER A 57 16.23 -2.26 -13.83
CA SER A 57 17.46 -2.31 -14.60
C SER A 57 18.61 -2.98 -13.86
N ASP A 58 19.70 -3.28 -14.56
CA ASP A 58 20.94 -3.80 -13.94
C ASP A 58 21.56 -2.82 -12.94
N VAL A 59 21.38 -1.51 -13.15
CA VAL A 59 21.83 -0.47 -12.21
C VAL A 59 21.04 -0.57 -10.91
N GLU A 60 19.72 -0.64 -11.01
CA GLU A 60 18.82 -0.79 -9.85
C GLU A 60 19.06 -2.11 -9.13
N LYS A 61 19.33 -3.19 -9.86
CA LYS A 61 19.73 -4.48 -9.28
C LYS A 61 20.97 -4.38 -8.41
N LYS A 62 22.02 -3.67 -8.87
CA LYS A 62 23.24 -3.46 -8.09
C LYS A 62 22.98 -2.61 -6.85
N MET A 63 22.19 -1.53 -6.99
CA MET A 63 21.79 -0.72 -5.84
C MET A 63 21.00 -1.54 -4.81
N GLY A 64 20.10 -2.42 -5.27
CA GLY A 64 19.35 -3.34 -4.42
C GLY A 64 20.26 -4.24 -3.57
N GLY A 65 21.34 -4.77 -4.16
CA GLY A 65 22.34 -5.56 -3.44
C GLY A 65 23.06 -4.75 -2.35
N TYR A 66 23.55 -3.55 -2.68
CA TYR A 66 24.23 -2.71 -1.69
C TYR A 66 23.33 -2.29 -0.53
N ILE A 67 22.04 -2.07 -0.80
CA ILE A 67 21.06 -1.73 0.25
C ILE A 67 20.74 -2.97 1.09
N ALA A 68 20.61 -4.16 0.47
CA ALA A 68 20.32 -5.40 1.19
C ALA A 68 21.43 -5.81 2.17
N ASP A 69 22.69 -5.47 1.87
CA ASP A 69 23.82 -5.66 2.79
C ASP A 69 23.72 -4.81 4.07
N LEU A 70 22.86 -3.77 4.08
CA LEU A 70 22.62 -2.90 5.23
C LEU A 70 21.38 -3.31 6.04
N ILE A 71 20.66 -4.35 5.62
CA ILE A 71 19.41 -4.78 6.23
C ILE A 71 19.65 -6.11 6.94
N ASP A 72 19.54 -6.10 8.26
CA ASP A 72 19.67 -7.29 9.10
C ASP A 72 18.34 -8.06 9.21
N ASP A 73 18.42 -9.32 9.61
CA ASP A 73 17.25 -10.09 10.04
C ASP A 73 16.51 -9.37 11.18
N GLY A 74 15.17 -9.44 11.19
CA GLY A 74 14.35 -8.73 12.17
C GLY A 74 14.10 -7.24 11.86
N SER A 75 14.69 -6.69 10.79
CA SER A 75 14.49 -5.28 10.40
C SER A 75 13.03 -4.99 10.03
N THR A 76 12.53 -3.79 10.36
CA THR A 76 11.22 -3.30 9.92
C THR A 76 11.38 -2.41 8.70
N LEU A 77 10.72 -2.76 7.60
CA LEU A 77 10.90 -2.09 6.31
C LEU A 77 9.86 -1.00 6.07
N GLN A 78 10.35 0.13 5.57
CA GLN A 78 9.58 1.19 4.91
C GLN A 78 10.13 1.33 3.48
N LEU A 79 9.25 1.20 2.48
CA LEU A 79 9.64 1.19 1.06
C LEU A 79 8.61 1.95 0.24
N GLY A 80 9.07 2.58 -0.84
CA GLY A 80 8.21 3.16 -1.87
C GLY A 80 7.92 2.17 -3.02
N ILE A 81 7.40 2.70 -4.13
CA ILE A 81 7.20 1.97 -5.39
C ILE A 81 8.31 2.27 -6.40
N GLY A 82 8.57 1.33 -7.31
CA GLY A 82 9.48 1.52 -8.44
C GLY A 82 10.62 0.50 -8.49
N GLY A 83 11.52 0.67 -9.47
CA GLY A 83 12.56 -0.32 -9.76
C GLY A 83 13.56 -0.51 -8.63
N ILE A 84 13.95 0.55 -7.91
CA ILE A 84 14.86 0.46 -6.77
C ILE A 84 14.26 -0.37 -5.62
N PRO A 85 13.09 -0.02 -5.04
CA PRO A 85 12.52 -0.83 -3.95
C PRO A 85 12.20 -2.26 -4.39
N ASP A 86 11.78 -2.47 -5.65
CA ASP A 86 11.62 -3.82 -6.21
C ASP A 86 12.93 -4.61 -6.23
N ALA A 87 14.05 -3.96 -6.60
CA ALA A 87 15.37 -4.58 -6.61
C ALA A 87 15.88 -4.90 -5.19
N VAL A 88 15.61 -4.02 -4.22
CA VAL A 88 15.92 -4.26 -2.80
C VAL A 88 15.13 -5.47 -2.31
N LEU A 89 13.81 -5.50 -2.50
CA LEU A 89 12.97 -6.64 -2.10
C LEU A 89 13.41 -7.96 -2.75
N ALA A 90 13.82 -7.91 -4.03
CA ALA A 90 14.34 -9.08 -4.73
C ALA A 90 15.66 -9.61 -4.13
N ALA A 91 16.46 -8.74 -3.50
CA ALA A 91 17.73 -9.06 -2.86
C ALA A 91 17.60 -9.49 -1.39
N LEU A 92 16.44 -9.32 -0.75
CA LEU A 92 16.19 -9.67 0.66
C LEU A 92 15.60 -11.07 0.87
N LYS A 93 15.63 -11.95 -0.14
CA LYS A 93 14.97 -13.27 -0.08
C LYS A 93 15.57 -14.23 0.95
N ASP A 94 16.79 -13.98 1.39
CA ASP A 94 17.53 -14.75 2.38
C ASP A 94 17.41 -14.18 3.81
N ARG A 95 16.79 -13.00 3.97
CA ARG A 95 16.55 -12.39 5.28
C ARG A 95 15.34 -12.99 5.98
N GLN A 96 15.41 -13.06 7.31
CA GLN A 96 14.40 -13.66 8.17
C GLN A 96 13.77 -12.62 9.11
N ASP A 97 12.55 -12.92 9.55
CA ASP A 97 11.81 -12.13 10.56
C ASP A 97 11.62 -10.64 10.22
N LEU A 98 11.61 -10.29 8.94
CA LEU A 98 11.38 -8.92 8.48
C LEU A 98 9.96 -8.44 8.83
N GLY A 99 9.87 -7.24 9.38
CA GLY A 99 8.62 -6.53 9.66
C GLY A 99 8.26 -5.54 8.55
N ILE A 100 6.98 -5.15 8.48
CA ILE A 100 6.50 -4.11 7.57
C ILE A 100 5.79 -3.01 8.37
N HIS A 101 6.31 -1.79 8.27
CA HIS A 101 5.64 -0.57 8.71
C HIS A 101 5.93 0.52 7.69
N THR A 102 5.01 0.69 6.73
CA THR A 102 5.23 1.48 5.52
C THR A 102 3.99 2.29 5.17
N GLU A 103 4.20 3.37 4.41
CA GLU A 103 3.14 4.23 3.87
C GLU A 103 2.22 3.45 2.91
N MET A 104 2.82 2.62 2.06
CA MET A 104 2.13 1.87 1.01
C MET A 104 2.74 0.48 0.84
N VAL A 105 1.88 -0.50 0.54
CA VAL A 105 2.21 -1.90 0.23
C VAL A 105 1.39 -2.40 -0.94
#